data_AF-A0A7C7M652-F1
#
_entry.id   AF-A0A7C7M652-F1
#
_cell.length_a   1.000
_cell.length_b   1.000
_cell.length_c   1.000
_cell.angle_alpha   90.00
_cell.angle_beta   90.00
_cell.angle_gamma   90.00
#
_symmetry.space_group_name_H-M   'P 1'
#
loop_
_entity.id
_entity.type
_entity.pdbx_description
1 polymer ?
#
loop_
_entity_poly.entity_id
_entity_poly.type
_entity_poly.pdbx_seq_one_letter_code
_entity_poly.pdbx_strand_id
1 'polypeptide(L)'
;NIDHLEYTDTESGTQLLVVEGDMNHYNTMINYILNNDLNNSDVYNQIQQWMNVDSFIDHLVMTIYCANTSWGHNREWWRSREESGKWQWLIVDLDRGFNINNSYANLLDDLMEDHELFQYLLTSQFFQDRFIQRAAAHLSNTFDPDRIAAIVDSLSSAIELEMPRHIDRWGSESGVSSMSQWSNELDEIEQFSQNRNTIVQNQFINELNLEGTVQVTVVVEPPGSGRISINDVPVIHPDGEGDYFINKPIFLRAQPLPGYQFMGWAEVSDSSQIEYTCSTDSLFTAVFQSSDEIILPDVITENTLLTNEQPYATIQDLTIPSGVVLTIDEGVEIRMCEQGNILVEGQFIINGSEDNPVQIIPHGSVGDNRWGAICFNSATDTSTISHLRLNGASTGPDPVIQQGAISSIHSHIILDHVEIYDVEFPVYAEGGSIVINSSSITCDFTCDYVNVKGGDVLIENSIFYGSQAQDTDAIDLDNVIDGIIRNNRIYDFAGSNSDGIDIGESSEGILIATNLIYHAKDKGISIGQGSDVTLDRNLIVGCTNGIAVKDNSEALVLNNTFVNNDTTISCYEKNEGAG
;
A
#
# COMPACT_ATOMS: atom_id res chain seq x y z
N ASN A 1 2.79 -15.49 -4.19
CA ASN A 1 3.82 -16.31 -3.51
C ASN A 1 3.82 -16.05 -2.00
N ILE A 2 2.83 -16.58 -1.28
CA ILE A 2 2.64 -16.36 0.16
C ILE A 2 2.56 -17.68 0.92
N ASP A 3 2.66 -17.61 2.23
CA ASP A 3 2.11 -18.63 3.12
C ASP A 3 0.96 -18.02 3.91
N HIS A 4 -0.17 -18.73 4.01
CA HIS A 4 -1.38 -18.27 4.67
C HIS A 4 -1.95 -19.38 5.53
N LEU A 5 -2.15 -19.07 6.81
CA LEU A 5 -2.63 -19.97 7.83
C LEU A 5 -3.92 -19.42 8.45
N GLU A 6 -4.84 -20.33 8.78
CA GLU A 6 -6.16 -20.01 9.33
C GLU A 6 -6.51 -21.02 10.42
N TYR A 7 -7.01 -20.56 11.58
CA TYR A 7 -7.80 -21.43 12.44
C TYR A 7 -9.22 -21.46 11.91
N THR A 8 -9.79 -22.66 11.70
CA THR A 8 -11.19 -22.81 11.30
C THR A 8 -11.85 -23.96 12.04
N ASP A 9 -13.18 -23.97 12.09
CA ASP A 9 -13.95 -25.04 12.72
C ASP A 9 -14.06 -26.26 11.79
N THR A 10 -13.51 -27.38 12.25
CA THR A 10 -13.60 -28.68 11.57
C THR A 10 -14.54 -29.63 12.33
N GLU A 11 -14.87 -30.78 11.74
CA GLU A 11 -15.63 -31.84 12.42
C GLU A 11 -14.95 -32.32 13.73
N SER A 12 -13.64 -32.08 13.86
CA SER A 12 -12.80 -32.41 15.00
C SER A 12 -12.51 -31.24 15.95
N GLY A 13 -13.20 -30.10 15.77
CA GLY A 13 -12.99 -28.85 16.52
C GLY A 13 -12.16 -27.83 15.76
N THR A 14 -11.82 -26.73 16.42
CA THR A 14 -11.03 -25.64 15.84
C THR A 14 -9.59 -26.09 15.57
N GLN A 15 -9.12 -25.96 14.33
CA GLN A 15 -7.80 -26.44 13.90
C GLN A 15 -7.09 -25.41 13.03
N LEU A 16 -5.76 -25.36 13.16
CA LEU A 16 -4.90 -24.57 12.29
C LEU A 16 -4.70 -25.30 10.96
N LEU A 17 -5.10 -24.66 9.86
CA LEU A 17 -4.97 -25.15 8.50
C LEU A 17 -4.00 -24.29 7.69
N VAL A 18 -3.47 -24.88 6.63
CA VAL A 18 -2.73 -24.16 5.58
C VAL A 18 -3.72 -23.85 4.47
N VAL A 19 -3.99 -22.56 4.25
CA VAL A 19 -4.84 -22.09 3.15
C VAL A 19 -4.03 -22.05 1.87
N GLU A 20 -2.83 -21.46 1.94
CA GLU A 20 -1.87 -21.38 0.83
C GLU A 20 -0.45 -21.64 1.35
N GLY A 21 0.36 -22.33 0.54
CA GLY A 21 1.76 -22.54 0.84
C GLY A 21 2.05 -23.64 1.88
N ASP A 22 2.80 -23.33 2.94
CA ASP A 22 3.16 -24.24 4.03
C ASP A 22 3.41 -23.53 5.38
N MET A 23 3.51 -24.32 6.46
CA MET A 23 3.71 -23.83 7.83
C MET A 23 5.14 -23.98 8.37
N ASN A 24 6.13 -24.30 7.54
CA ASN A 24 7.49 -24.63 8.02
C ASN A 24 8.16 -23.44 8.72
N HIS A 25 8.04 -22.24 8.14
CA HIS A 25 8.59 -21.03 8.75
C HIS A 25 7.85 -20.64 10.03
N TYR A 26 6.52 -20.78 10.06
CA TYR A 26 5.74 -20.57 11.29
C TYR A 26 6.21 -21.50 12.40
N ASN A 27 6.31 -22.80 12.12
CA ASN A 27 6.81 -23.79 13.06
C ASN A 27 8.25 -23.51 13.49
N THR A 28 9.09 -22.99 12.59
CA THR A 28 10.46 -22.57 12.93
C THR A 28 10.45 -21.42 13.92
N MET A 29 9.64 -20.39 13.67
CA MET A 29 9.46 -19.25 14.58
C MET A 29 8.92 -19.69 15.95
N ILE A 30 7.86 -20.51 15.98
CA ILE A 30 7.28 -21.04 17.23
C ILE A 30 8.31 -21.87 18.01
N ASN A 31 9.03 -22.77 17.34
CA ASN A 31 10.10 -23.54 17.98
C ASN A 31 11.22 -22.64 18.51
N TYR A 32 11.59 -21.57 17.79
CA TYR A 32 12.57 -20.61 18.27
C TYR A 32 12.08 -19.87 19.52
N ILE A 33 10.83 -19.41 19.53
CA ILE A 33 10.19 -18.76 20.68
C ILE A 33 10.23 -19.70 21.91
N LEU A 34 9.85 -20.96 21.74
CA LEU A 34 9.76 -21.93 22.85
C LEU A 34 11.12 -22.36 23.42
N ASN A 35 12.21 -22.24 22.65
CA ASN A 35 13.52 -22.75 23.04
C ASN A 35 14.52 -21.65 23.41
N ASN A 36 14.11 -20.37 23.45
CA ASN A 36 14.98 -19.24 23.76
C ASN A 36 14.38 -18.36 24.87
N ASP A 37 15.25 -17.59 25.54
CA ASP A 37 14.84 -16.55 26.47
C ASP A 37 14.42 -15.29 25.68
N LEU A 38 13.12 -15.00 25.70
CA LEU A 38 12.54 -13.86 24.98
C LEU A 38 12.90 -12.50 25.59
N ASN A 39 13.56 -12.47 26.75
CA ASN A 39 14.12 -11.24 27.33
C ASN A 39 15.57 -10.98 26.89
N ASN A 40 16.13 -11.84 26.03
CA ASN A 40 17.36 -11.53 25.31
C ASN A 40 17.04 -10.67 24.08
N SER A 41 17.67 -9.51 23.97
CA SER A 41 17.45 -8.57 22.86
C SER A 41 17.71 -9.17 21.49
N ASP A 42 18.73 -10.03 21.33
CA ASP A 42 19.05 -10.64 20.04
C ASP A 42 17.96 -11.63 19.61
N VAL A 43 17.39 -12.36 20.57
CA VAL A 43 16.28 -13.30 20.36
C VAL A 43 15.01 -12.54 19.98
N TYR A 44 14.69 -11.48 20.71
CA TYR A 44 13.51 -10.66 20.44
C TYR A 44 13.60 -9.96 19.08
N ASN A 45 14.76 -9.38 18.76
CA ASN A 45 15.03 -8.78 17.46
C ASN A 45 14.86 -9.78 16.31
N GLN A 46 15.30 -11.04 16.50
CA GLN A 46 15.09 -12.09 15.50
C GLN A 46 13.61 -12.42 15.29
N ILE A 47 12.81 -12.46 16.37
CA ILE A 47 11.36 -12.65 16.28
C ILE A 47 10.73 -11.51 15.48
N GLN A 48 11.14 -10.26 15.71
CA GLN A 48 10.68 -9.09 14.94
C GLN A 48 11.10 -9.11 13.46
N GLN A 49 12.07 -9.95 13.06
CA GLN A 49 12.38 -10.20 11.65
C GLN A 49 11.48 -11.26 11.02
N TRP A 50 10.84 -12.13 11.80
CA TRP A 50 9.96 -13.20 11.30
C TRP A 50 8.48 -12.89 11.44
N MET A 51 8.10 -12.01 12.36
CA MET A 51 6.74 -11.54 12.53
C MET A 51 6.69 -10.03 12.73
N ASN A 52 5.62 -9.42 12.25
CA ASN A 52 5.25 -8.08 12.64
C ASN A 52 4.54 -8.14 14.00
N VAL A 53 5.30 -7.87 15.07
CA VAL A 53 4.78 -7.88 16.44
C VAL A 53 3.66 -6.86 16.63
N ASP A 54 3.74 -5.71 15.96
CA ASP A 54 2.70 -4.68 16.06
C ASP A 54 1.40 -5.13 15.38
N SER A 55 1.48 -5.78 14.21
CA SER A 55 0.29 -6.38 13.57
C SER A 55 -0.39 -7.43 14.45
N PHE A 56 0.40 -8.27 15.15
CA PHE A 56 -0.17 -9.23 16.11
C PHE A 56 -0.85 -8.53 17.30
N ILE A 57 -0.21 -7.50 17.86
CA ILE A 57 -0.78 -6.69 18.94
C ILE A 57 -2.09 -6.05 18.48
N ASP A 58 -2.13 -5.46 17.29
CA ASP A 58 -3.31 -4.79 16.76
C ASP A 58 -4.48 -5.75 16.57
N HIS A 59 -4.20 -6.97 16.09
CA HIS A 59 -5.19 -8.05 16.00
C HIS A 59 -5.77 -8.43 17.37
N LEU A 60 -4.92 -8.59 18.40
CA LEU A 60 -5.36 -8.87 19.77
C LEU A 60 -6.19 -7.72 20.34
N VAL A 61 -5.69 -6.49 20.20
CA VAL A 61 -6.35 -5.29 20.74
C VAL A 61 -7.70 -5.08 20.07
N MET A 62 -7.81 -5.27 18.75
CA MET A 62 -9.10 -5.20 18.05
C MET A 62 -10.07 -6.26 18.58
N THR A 63 -9.63 -7.51 18.69
CA THR A 63 -10.44 -8.62 19.21
C THR A 63 -10.97 -8.33 20.62
N ILE A 64 -10.08 -7.86 21.50
CA ILE A 64 -10.42 -7.46 22.87
C ILE A 64 -11.39 -6.30 22.85
N TYR A 65 -11.07 -5.21 22.13
CA TYR A 65 -11.85 -3.99 22.13
C TYR A 65 -13.27 -4.22 21.61
N CYS A 66 -13.44 -4.81 20.43
CA CYS A 66 -14.77 -5.03 19.85
C CYS A 66 -15.54 -6.16 20.53
N ALA A 67 -14.96 -6.85 21.53
CA ALA A 67 -15.55 -7.97 22.23
C ALA A 67 -15.95 -9.11 21.28
N ASN A 68 -15.08 -9.46 20.32
CA ASN A 68 -15.38 -10.54 19.38
C ASN A 68 -15.33 -11.92 20.07
N THR A 69 -16.48 -12.41 20.50
CA THR A 69 -16.61 -13.69 21.22
C THR A 69 -16.40 -14.93 20.34
N SER A 70 -16.31 -14.80 19.01
CA SER A 70 -15.98 -15.91 18.08
C SER A 70 -14.50 -15.97 17.69
N TRP A 71 -13.62 -15.26 18.39
CA TRP A 71 -12.19 -15.19 18.04
C TRP A 71 -11.49 -16.55 17.92
N GLY A 72 -11.94 -17.61 18.61
CA GLY A 72 -11.25 -18.91 18.63
C GLY A 72 -10.96 -19.49 17.24
N HIS A 73 -11.93 -19.41 16.32
CA HIS A 73 -11.82 -19.86 14.92
C HIS A 73 -11.80 -18.70 13.92
N ASN A 74 -11.72 -17.44 14.37
CA ASN A 74 -11.66 -16.27 13.49
C ASN A 74 -10.25 -15.67 13.57
N ARG A 75 -9.23 -16.47 13.23
CA ARG A 75 -7.83 -16.07 13.27
C ARG A 75 -7.12 -16.49 12.01
N GLU A 76 -6.59 -15.50 11.31
CA GLU A 76 -5.83 -15.69 10.08
C GLU A 76 -4.55 -14.87 10.09
N TRP A 77 -3.50 -15.43 9.49
CA TRP A 77 -2.24 -14.71 9.30
C TRP A 77 -1.49 -15.22 8.08
N TRP A 78 -0.73 -14.32 7.48
CA TRP A 78 -0.01 -14.58 6.24
C TRP A 78 1.39 -14.00 6.28
N ARG A 79 2.27 -14.47 5.40
CA ARG A 79 3.54 -13.80 5.08
C ARG A 79 3.89 -13.92 3.61
N SER A 80 4.60 -12.92 3.07
CA SER A 80 5.35 -13.11 1.83
C SER A 80 6.43 -14.16 2.03
N ARG A 81 6.73 -14.93 0.97
CA ARG A 81 7.83 -15.92 0.95
C ARG A 81 9.19 -15.31 0.58
N GLU A 82 9.26 -14.00 0.42
CA GLU A 82 10.53 -13.26 0.30
C GLU A 82 11.42 -13.42 1.54
N GLU A 83 12.71 -13.16 1.39
CA GLU A 83 13.70 -13.29 2.46
C GLU A 83 13.38 -12.41 3.68
N SER A 84 12.81 -11.22 3.45
CA SER A 84 12.36 -10.28 4.48
C SER A 84 10.88 -10.42 4.86
N GLY A 85 10.19 -11.46 4.38
CA GLY A 85 8.77 -11.68 4.62
C GLY A 85 8.45 -11.96 6.08
N LYS A 86 7.55 -11.16 6.66
CA LYS A 86 7.10 -11.29 8.06
C LYS A 86 5.68 -11.82 8.14
N TRP A 87 5.38 -12.64 9.15
CA TRP A 87 4.01 -12.98 9.51
C TRP A 87 3.23 -11.74 9.96
N GLN A 88 2.03 -11.59 9.41
CA GLN A 88 1.08 -10.49 9.62
C GLN A 88 -0.29 -11.09 9.95
N TRP A 89 -0.99 -10.52 10.92
CA TRP A 89 -2.31 -10.99 11.35
C TRP A 89 -3.41 -10.20 10.65
N LEU A 90 -4.45 -10.92 10.26
CA LEU A 90 -5.63 -10.37 9.62
C LEU A 90 -6.74 -10.23 10.65
N ILE A 91 -7.57 -9.22 10.47
CA ILE A 91 -8.84 -9.11 11.18
C ILE A 91 -9.89 -9.74 10.29
N VAL A 92 -10.51 -10.82 10.75
CA VAL A 92 -11.52 -11.57 10.01
C VAL A 92 -12.75 -11.77 10.87
N ASP A 93 -13.91 -11.77 10.21
CA ASP A 93 -15.22 -12.12 10.78
C ASP A 93 -15.50 -11.50 12.17
N LEU A 94 -15.76 -10.18 12.14
CA LEU A 94 -16.09 -9.33 13.29
C LEU A 94 -17.60 -9.04 13.42
N ASP A 95 -18.46 -9.80 12.74
CA ASP A 95 -19.92 -9.61 12.77
C ASP A 95 -20.53 -9.71 14.19
N ARG A 96 -19.86 -10.43 15.11
CA ARG A 96 -20.20 -10.51 16.54
C ARG A 96 -19.59 -9.42 17.42
N GLY A 97 -18.74 -8.56 16.85
CA GLY A 97 -18.17 -7.41 17.54
C GLY A 97 -19.20 -6.32 17.81
N PHE A 98 -18.84 -5.36 18.66
CA PHE A 98 -19.65 -4.17 19.02
C PHE A 98 -21.04 -4.48 19.59
N ASN A 99 -21.31 -5.72 19.98
CA ASN A 99 -22.55 -6.08 20.65
C ASN A 99 -22.59 -5.47 22.07
N ILE A 100 -23.55 -4.57 22.31
CA ILE A 100 -23.70 -3.87 23.59
C ILE A 100 -23.80 -4.80 24.79
N ASN A 101 -24.36 -6.00 24.63
CA ASN A 101 -24.49 -7.00 25.70
C ASN A 101 -23.14 -7.59 26.13
N ASN A 102 -22.12 -7.50 25.26
CA ASN A 102 -20.75 -7.96 25.52
C ASN A 102 -19.83 -6.80 25.95
N SER A 103 -20.37 -5.61 26.24
CA SER A 103 -19.58 -4.43 26.64
C SER A 103 -18.70 -4.64 27.88
N TYR A 104 -19.03 -5.61 28.73
CA TYR A 104 -18.23 -5.98 29.92
C TYR A 104 -17.42 -7.28 29.74
N ALA A 105 -17.47 -7.92 28.57
CA ALA A 105 -16.72 -9.15 28.32
C ALA A 105 -15.21 -8.88 28.45
N ASN A 106 -14.51 -9.80 29.10
CA ASN A 106 -13.06 -9.76 29.34
C ASN A 106 -12.35 -10.79 28.47
N LEU A 107 -12.16 -10.47 27.20
CA LEU A 107 -11.47 -11.37 26.28
C LEU A 107 -9.95 -11.38 26.48
N LEU A 108 -9.40 -10.44 27.27
CA LEU A 108 -7.98 -10.45 27.59
C LEU A 108 -7.62 -11.70 28.40
N ASP A 109 -8.42 -12.03 29.43
CA ASP A 109 -8.25 -13.24 30.24
C ASP A 109 -8.36 -14.51 29.37
N ASP A 110 -9.41 -14.61 28.55
CA ASP A 110 -9.61 -15.72 27.61
C ASP A 110 -8.41 -15.90 26.66
N LEU A 111 -7.91 -14.80 26.07
CA LEU A 111 -6.74 -14.86 25.18
C LEU A 111 -5.47 -15.26 25.94
N MET A 112 -5.28 -14.78 27.17
CA MET A 112 -4.17 -15.17 28.04
C MET A 112 -4.22 -16.67 28.42
N GLU A 113 -5.41 -17.29 28.46
CA GLU A 113 -5.57 -18.71 28.78
C GLU A 113 -5.51 -19.62 27.53
N ASP A 114 -6.07 -19.18 26.41
CA ASP A 114 -6.36 -20.09 25.27
C ASP A 114 -5.61 -19.73 23.97
N HIS A 115 -4.89 -18.61 23.90
CA HIS A 115 -4.12 -18.23 22.72
C HIS A 115 -2.61 -18.55 22.86
N GLU A 116 -2.19 -19.73 22.42
CA GLU A 116 -0.81 -20.25 22.60
C GLU A 116 0.31 -19.25 22.26
N LEU A 117 0.29 -18.63 21.07
CA LEU A 117 1.33 -17.66 20.69
C LEU A 117 1.36 -16.44 21.63
N PHE A 118 0.20 -15.96 22.06
CA PHE A 118 0.11 -14.84 22.99
C PHE A 118 0.70 -15.23 24.35
N GLN A 119 0.38 -16.43 24.85
CA GLN A 119 0.97 -16.97 26.08
C GLN A 119 2.49 -17.00 26.02
N TYR A 120 3.05 -17.47 24.91
CA TYR A 120 4.50 -17.57 24.76
C TYR A 120 5.13 -16.18 24.77
N LEU A 121 4.60 -15.25 23.97
CA LEU A 121 5.14 -13.89 23.87
C LEU A 121 4.95 -13.08 25.15
N LEU A 122 3.87 -13.29 25.89
CA LEU A 122 3.63 -12.67 27.19
C LEU A 122 4.71 -13.01 28.23
N THR A 123 5.55 -14.02 28.03
CA THR A 123 6.70 -14.27 28.92
C THR A 123 7.86 -13.27 28.74
N SER A 124 7.84 -12.46 27.68
CA SER A 124 8.82 -11.40 27.40
C SER A 124 8.37 -10.06 27.96
N GLN A 125 9.24 -9.39 28.72
CA GLN A 125 9.00 -8.02 29.16
C GLN A 125 8.97 -7.04 27.98
N PHE A 126 9.78 -7.26 26.93
CA PHE A 126 9.75 -6.45 25.72
C PHE A 126 8.38 -6.52 25.05
N PHE A 127 7.83 -7.72 24.90
CA PHE A 127 6.49 -7.88 24.34
C PHE A 127 5.40 -7.32 25.25
N GLN A 128 5.43 -7.61 26.56
CA GLN A 128 4.44 -7.09 27.50
C GLN A 128 4.39 -5.56 27.47
N ASP A 129 5.55 -4.90 27.56
CA ASP A 129 5.61 -3.43 27.56
C ASP A 129 5.12 -2.84 26.24
N ARG A 130 5.48 -3.45 25.10
CA ARG A 130 4.98 -3.03 23.79
C ARG A 130 3.47 -3.26 23.65
N PHE A 131 2.97 -4.42 24.04
CA PHE A 131 1.55 -4.81 23.98
C PHE A 131 0.68 -3.84 24.79
N ILE A 132 1.01 -3.62 26.06
CA ILE A 132 0.18 -2.77 26.93
C ILE A 132 0.22 -1.30 26.49
N GLN A 133 1.39 -0.78 26.09
CA GLN A 133 1.49 0.64 25.73
C GLN A 133 0.95 0.94 24.33
N ARG A 134 1.04 -0.01 23.39
CA ARG A 134 0.37 0.10 22.09
C ARG A 134 -1.14 -0.08 22.22
N ALA A 135 -1.61 -0.99 23.07
CA ALA A 135 -3.04 -1.10 23.42
C ALA A 135 -3.57 0.22 24.02
N ALA A 136 -2.86 0.80 24.99
CA ALA A 136 -3.20 2.09 25.58
C ALA A 136 -3.25 3.22 24.52
N ALA A 137 -2.32 3.22 23.57
CA ALA A 137 -2.32 4.18 22.47
C ALA A 137 -3.56 4.05 21.58
N HIS A 138 -3.99 2.83 21.24
CA HIS A 138 -5.22 2.60 20.48
C HIS A 138 -6.49 2.96 21.26
N LEU A 139 -6.58 2.58 22.54
CA LEU A 139 -7.72 2.94 23.40
C LEU A 139 -7.86 4.45 23.57
N SER A 140 -6.75 5.19 23.58
CA SER A 140 -6.74 6.65 23.69
C SER A 140 -6.91 7.40 22.36
N ASN A 141 -6.85 6.71 21.21
CA ASN A 141 -6.85 7.37 19.90
C ASN A 141 -7.76 6.66 18.90
N THR A 142 -7.38 5.46 18.45
CA THR A 142 -8.09 4.72 17.40
C THR A 142 -9.54 4.42 17.76
N PHE A 143 -9.77 4.09 19.03
CA PHE A 143 -11.07 3.70 19.57
C PHE A 143 -11.77 4.84 20.33
N ASP A 144 -11.42 6.09 20.04
CA ASP A 144 -12.12 7.23 20.56
C ASP A 144 -13.63 7.16 20.19
N PRO A 145 -14.56 7.35 21.16
CA PRO A 145 -15.99 7.22 20.91
C PRO A 145 -16.53 8.18 19.84
N ASP A 146 -16.04 9.41 19.79
CA ASP A 146 -16.50 10.39 18.80
C ASP A 146 -16.03 9.99 17.39
N ARG A 147 -14.83 9.43 17.29
CA ARG A 147 -14.35 8.84 16.03
C ARG A 147 -15.20 7.65 15.59
N ILE A 148 -15.58 6.76 16.51
CA ILE A 148 -16.42 5.61 16.19
C ILE A 148 -17.80 6.07 15.70
N ALA A 149 -18.42 7.02 16.40
CA ALA A 149 -19.69 7.61 15.99
C ALA A 149 -19.59 8.23 14.58
N ALA A 150 -18.53 8.99 14.30
CA ALA A 150 -18.32 9.56 12.96
C ALA A 150 -18.17 8.49 11.85
N ILE A 151 -17.56 7.35 12.15
CA ILE A 151 -17.46 6.21 11.21
C ILE A 151 -18.84 5.57 11.00
N VAL A 152 -19.61 5.35 12.07
CA VAL A 152 -20.98 4.81 12.01
C VAL A 152 -21.87 5.74 11.16
N ASP A 153 -21.83 7.05 11.40
CA ASP A 153 -22.55 8.05 10.62
C ASP A 153 -22.17 8.03 9.14
N SER A 154 -20.87 8.00 8.84
CA SER A 154 -20.36 8.00 7.46
C SER A 154 -20.80 6.75 6.70
N LEU A 155 -20.64 5.57 7.30
CA LEU A 155 -20.97 4.29 6.65
C LEU A 155 -22.50 4.09 6.54
N SER A 156 -23.25 4.46 7.56
CA SER A 156 -24.72 4.36 7.54
C SER A 156 -25.33 5.30 6.50
N SER A 157 -24.82 6.53 6.38
CA SER A 157 -25.24 7.50 5.35
C SER A 157 -25.03 6.96 3.92
N ALA A 158 -23.94 6.21 3.69
CA ALA A 158 -23.63 5.63 2.37
C ALA A 158 -24.65 4.56 1.93
N ILE A 159 -25.28 3.87 2.89
CA ILE A 159 -26.23 2.77 2.61
C ILE A 159 -27.70 3.11 2.91
N GLU A 160 -27.97 4.26 3.53
CA GLU A 160 -29.30 4.65 4.02
C GLU A 160 -30.40 4.51 2.95
N LEU A 161 -30.13 4.97 1.73
CA LEU A 161 -31.11 4.94 0.63
C LEU A 161 -31.44 3.53 0.14
N GLU A 162 -30.58 2.55 0.41
CA GLU A 162 -30.79 1.15 0.05
C GLU A 162 -31.54 0.36 1.13
N MET A 163 -31.56 0.85 2.37
CA MET A 163 -32.18 0.15 3.50
C MET A 163 -33.68 -0.14 3.31
N PRO A 164 -34.52 0.75 2.75
CA PRO A 164 -35.92 0.41 2.47
C PRO A 164 -36.08 -0.80 1.54
N ARG A 165 -35.23 -0.91 0.51
CA ARG A 165 -35.25 -2.07 -0.42
C ARG A 165 -34.75 -3.33 0.26
N HIS A 166 -33.74 -3.22 1.11
CA HIS A 166 -33.27 -4.33 1.94
C HIS A 166 -34.39 -4.84 2.84
N ILE A 167 -35.09 -3.95 3.55
CA ILE A 167 -36.20 -4.29 4.45
C ILE A 167 -37.34 -4.96 3.68
N ASP A 168 -37.75 -4.41 2.54
CA ASP A 168 -38.81 -4.98 1.70
C ASP A 168 -38.48 -6.41 1.24
N ARG A 169 -37.19 -6.68 0.99
CA ARG A 169 -36.73 -7.98 0.48
C ARG A 169 -36.47 -8.99 1.59
N TRP A 170 -35.82 -8.57 2.67
CA TRP A 170 -35.23 -9.46 3.69
C TRP A 170 -35.81 -9.30 5.10
N GLY A 171 -36.60 -8.25 5.35
CA GLY A 171 -37.09 -7.90 6.69
C GLY A 171 -38.09 -8.91 7.28
N SER A 172 -38.68 -9.79 6.45
CA SER A 172 -39.51 -10.92 6.92
C SER A 172 -38.71 -12.20 7.19
N GLU A 173 -37.42 -12.23 6.85
CA GLU A 173 -36.52 -13.35 7.06
C GLU A 173 -35.57 -13.03 8.23
N SER A 174 -34.26 -12.97 7.98
CA SER A 174 -33.23 -12.65 8.98
C SER A 174 -32.62 -11.26 8.83
N GLY A 175 -33.11 -10.45 7.89
CA GLY A 175 -32.63 -9.07 7.69
C GLY A 175 -33.22 -8.10 8.71
N VAL A 176 -32.70 -6.88 8.73
CA VAL A 176 -33.25 -5.80 9.57
C VAL A 176 -34.71 -5.53 9.16
N SER A 177 -35.62 -5.52 10.13
CA SER A 177 -37.07 -5.56 9.86
C SER A 177 -37.73 -4.21 9.67
N SER A 178 -37.05 -3.11 10.04
CA SER A 178 -37.55 -1.74 9.88
C SER A 178 -36.43 -0.71 9.98
N MET A 179 -36.67 0.50 9.45
CA MET A 179 -35.74 1.63 9.60
C MET A 179 -35.50 1.99 11.06
N SER A 180 -36.50 1.82 11.94
CA SER A 180 -36.34 2.06 13.38
C SER A 180 -35.44 1.02 14.03
N GLN A 181 -35.56 -0.26 13.65
CA GLN A 181 -34.63 -1.26 14.15
C GLN A 181 -33.21 -0.95 13.67
N TRP A 182 -33.03 -0.65 12.39
CA TRP A 182 -31.72 -0.27 11.84
C TRP A 182 -31.08 0.88 12.62
N SER A 183 -31.81 1.97 12.85
CA SER A 183 -31.34 3.10 13.67
C SER A 183 -30.94 2.68 15.09
N ASN A 184 -31.70 1.78 15.73
CA ASN A 184 -31.35 1.29 17.06
C ASN A 184 -30.06 0.46 17.05
N GLU A 185 -29.83 -0.37 16.02
CA GLU A 185 -28.58 -1.14 15.91
C GLU A 185 -27.37 -0.21 15.76
N LEU A 186 -27.51 0.91 15.04
CA LEU A 186 -26.46 1.94 14.94
C LEU A 186 -26.21 2.61 16.31
N ASP A 187 -27.28 3.00 17.02
CA ASP A 187 -27.18 3.57 18.36
C ASP A 187 -26.50 2.62 19.35
N GLU A 188 -26.72 1.30 19.22
CA GLU A 188 -26.09 0.28 20.08
C GLU A 188 -24.58 0.20 19.87
N ILE A 189 -24.08 0.35 18.63
CA ILE A 189 -22.64 0.39 18.33
C ILE A 189 -22.00 1.62 18.98
N GLU A 190 -22.64 2.78 18.88
CA GLU A 190 -22.16 4.01 19.52
C GLU A 190 -22.14 3.87 21.05
N GLN A 191 -23.24 3.39 21.64
CA GLN A 191 -23.34 3.17 23.09
C GLN A 191 -22.31 2.17 23.61
N PHE A 192 -21.98 1.14 22.82
CA PHE A 192 -20.93 0.18 23.16
C PHE A 192 -19.60 0.90 23.35
N SER A 193 -19.24 1.79 22.41
CA SER A 193 -17.93 2.47 22.42
C SER A 193 -17.74 3.41 23.62
N GLN A 194 -18.80 4.07 24.10
CA GLN A 194 -18.75 5.13 25.13
C GLN A 194 -18.03 4.73 26.43
N ASN A 195 -18.15 3.46 26.85
CA ASN A 195 -17.53 2.98 28.08
C ASN A 195 -16.46 1.90 27.83
N ARG A 196 -16.30 1.44 26.58
CA ARG A 196 -15.48 0.27 26.27
C ARG A 196 -14.00 0.50 26.57
N ASN A 197 -13.47 1.69 26.26
CA ASN A 197 -12.06 2.02 26.53
C ASN A 197 -11.72 1.88 28.01
N THR A 198 -12.52 2.52 28.88
CA THR A 198 -12.35 2.46 30.34
C THR A 198 -12.49 1.03 30.88
N ILE A 199 -13.43 0.24 30.34
CA ILE A 199 -13.61 -1.16 30.75
C ILE A 199 -12.38 -1.99 30.40
N VAL A 200 -11.91 -1.91 29.16
CA VAL A 200 -10.75 -2.68 28.68
C VAL A 200 -9.48 -2.25 29.42
N GLN A 201 -9.25 -0.95 29.60
CA GLN A 201 -8.12 -0.44 30.38
C GLN A 201 -8.09 -1.01 31.81
N ASN A 202 -9.25 -1.10 32.48
CA ASN A 202 -9.36 -1.72 33.80
C ASN A 202 -9.10 -3.23 33.76
N GLN A 203 -9.51 -3.93 32.70
CA GLN A 203 -9.17 -5.35 32.50
C GLN A 203 -7.65 -5.53 32.39
N PHE A 204 -6.97 -4.71 31.58
CA PHE A 204 -5.50 -4.71 31.50
C PHE A 204 -4.85 -4.47 32.87
N ILE A 205 -5.35 -3.50 33.65
CA ILE A 205 -4.83 -3.23 35.01
C ILE A 205 -4.95 -4.47 35.90
N ASN A 206 -6.11 -5.13 35.88
CA ASN A 206 -6.37 -6.27 36.76
C ASN A 206 -5.60 -7.52 36.32
N GLU A 207 -5.68 -7.91 35.05
CA GLU A 207 -5.10 -9.17 34.57
C GLU A 207 -3.56 -9.14 34.57
N LEU A 208 -2.96 -7.98 34.29
CA LEU A 208 -1.51 -7.81 34.23
C LEU A 208 -0.92 -7.17 35.49
N ASN A 209 -1.73 -6.96 36.53
CA ASN A 209 -1.33 -6.34 37.81
C ASN A 209 -0.60 -5.01 37.64
N LEU A 210 -1.15 -4.11 36.82
CA LEU A 210 -0.55 -2.80 36.54
C LEU A 210 -0.88 -1.80 37.66
N GLU A 211 -0.06 -0.75 37.81
CA GLU A 211 -0.19 0.24 38.89
C GLU A 211 -1.28 1.31 38.63
N GLY A 212 -1.97 1.22 37.49
CA GLY A 212 -2.94 2.21 37.01
C GLY A 212 -2.47 2.88 35.72
N THR A 213 -2.94 4.10 35.49
CA THR A 213 -2.54 4.94 34.35
C THR A 213 -2.07 6.33 34.77
N VAL A 214 -1.30 6.96 33.88
CA VAL A 214 -0.94 8.38 33.89
C VAL A 214 -1.44 9.02 32.61
N GLN A 215 -1.81 10.30 32.68
CA GLN A 215 -2.16 11.06 31.48
C GLN A 215 -0.89 11.53 30.77
N VAL A 216 -0.79 11.24 29.47
CA VAL A 216 0.25 11.80 28.60
C VAL A 216 -0.42 12.74 27.62
N THR A 217 0.03 13.99 27.61
CA THR A 217 -0.40 15.00 26.64
C THR A 217 0.74 15.27 25.68
N VAL A 218 0.45 15.26 24.38
CA VAL A 218 1.39 15.69 23.35
C VAL A 218 0.89 16.96 22.65
N VAL A 219 1.80 17.88 22.37
CA VAL A 219 1.51 19.17 21.73
C VAL A 219 2.44 19.36 20.54
N VAL A 220 1.89 19.84 19.43
CA VAL A 220 2.64 20.25 18.24
C VAL A 220 2.71 21.78 18.22
N GLU A 221 3.92 22.33 18.20
CA GLU A 221 4.16 23.78 18.18
C GLU A 221 5.04 24.17 16.97
N PRO A 222 4.56 25.04 16.05
CA PRO A 222 3.22 25.64 16.01
C PRO A 222 2.12 24.62 15.60
N PRO A 223 0.84 24.81 15.98
CA PRO A 223 -0.22 23.89 15.59
C PRO A 223 -0.29 23.65 14.08
N GLY A 224 -0.45 22.39 13.66
CA GLY A 224 -0.51 22.01 12.25
C GLY A 224 0.85 21.93 11.52
N SER A 225 1.97 22.01 12.26
CA SER A 225 3.33 21.89 11.68
C SER A 225 3.89 20.46 11.63
N GLY A 226 3.21 19.51 12.25
CA GLY A 226 3.68 18.14 12.38
C GLY A 226 2.60 17.19 12.88
N ARG A 227 2.92 15.91 12.83
CA ARG A 227 2.15 14.79 13.41
C ARG A 227 2.98 14.12 14.50
N ILE A 228 2.31 13.53 15.48
CA ILE A 228 2.93 12.74 16.53
C ILE A 228 2.32 11.34 16.52
N SER A 229 3.14 10.32 16.74
CA SER A 229 2.67 8.97 17.07
C SER A 229 3.22 8.51 18.42
N ILE A 230 2.43 7.72 19.13
CA ILE A 230 2.78 7.11 20.42
C ILE A 230 2.68 5.60 20.25
N ASN A 231 3.79 4.90 20.50
CA ASN A 231 3.95 3.46 20.23
C ASN A 231 3.58 3.09 18.79
N ASP A 232 3.95 3.96 17.85
CA ASP A 232 3.65 3.87 16.41
C ASP A 232 2.13 3.85 16.10
N VAL A 233 1.29 4.37 17.00
CA VAL A 233 -0.12 4.69 16.75
C VAL A 233 -0.25 6.21 16.56
N PRO A 234 -0.81 6.70 15.44
CA PRO A 234 -1.01 8.13 15.23
C PRO A 234 -1.88 8.77 16.32
N VAL A 235 -1.45 9.93 16.81
CA VAL A 235 -2.26 10.74 17.73
C VAL A 235 -3.26 11.53 16.91
N ILE A 236 -4.53 11.22 17.10
CA ILE A 236 -5.66 11.86 16.40
C ILE A 236 -6.63 12.53 17.37
N HIS A 237 -6.49 12.27 18.68
CA HIS A 237 -7.28 12.95 19.70
C HIS A 237 -7.01 14.47 19.65
N PRO A 238 -8.05 15.33 19.60
CA PRO A 238 -7.90 16.77 19.34
C PRO A 238 -7.03 17.50 20.37
N ASP A 239 -7.09 17.08 21.64
CA ASP A 239 -6.29 17.65 22.72
C ASP A 239 -4.90 16.99 22.88
N GLY A 240 -4.61 15.94 22.09
CA GLY A 240 -3.38 15.16 22.20
C GLY A 240 -3.21 14.42 23.54
N GLU A 241 -4.28 14.26 24.31
CA GLU A 241 -4.31 13.55 25.59
C GLU A 241 -4.57 12.04 25.39
N GLY A 242 -3.95 11.23 26.25
CA GLY A 242 -4.24 9.80 26.33
C GLY A 242 -3.81 9.22 27.67
N ASP A 243 -4.45 8.12 28.06
CA ASP A 243 -4.14 7.39 29.28
C ASP A 243 -3.19 6.23 28.97
N TYR A 244 -2.03 6.22 29.62
CA TYR A 244 -0.97 5.22 29.43
C TYR A 244 -0.61 4.56 30.76
N PHE A 245 -0.14 3.32 30.73
CA PHE A 245 0.16 2.59 31.96
C PHE A 245 1.41 3.14 32.66
N ILE A 246 1.32 3.31 33.98
CA ILE A 246 2.40 3.89 34.81
C ILE A 246 3.66 3.04 34.74
N ASN A 247 4.83 3.68 34.71
CA ASN A 247 6.14 3.03 34.81
C ASN A 247 6.45 2.07 33.65
N LYS A 248 5.79 2.27 32.51
CA LYS A 248 6.02 1.53 31.26
C LYS A 248 6.61 2.44 30.18
N PRO A 249 7.57 1.96 29.37
CA PRO A 249 8.18 2.78 28.32
C PRO A 249 7.16 3.11 27.22
N ILE A 250 7.04 4.39 26.88
CA ILE A 250 6.35 4.88 25.68
C ILE A 250 7.36 5.29 24.63
N PHE A 251 7.04 5.05 23.37
CA PHE A 251 7.81 5.50 22.22
C PHE A 251 7.08 6.66 21.53
N LEU A 252 7.65 7.86 21.57
CA LEU A 252 7.10 9.03 20.92
C LEU A 252 7.88 9.31 19.63
N ARG A 253 7.17 9.55 18.54
CA ARG A 253 7.77 9.99 17.27
C ARG A 253 7.09 11.26 16.78
N ALA A 254 7.88 12.27 16.43
CA ALA A 254 7.43 13.49 15.78
C ALA A 254 7.80 13.46 14.29
N GLN A 255 6.86 13.82 13.43
CA GLN A 255 7.04 13.89 11.98
C GLN A 255 6.60 15.29 11.49
N PRO A 256 7.48 16.04 10.80
CA PRO A 256 7.09 17.33 10.25
C PRO A 256 6.07 17.17 9.12
N LEU A 257 5.14 18.11 9.03
CA LEU A 257 4.28 18.28 7.86
C LEU A 257 4.99 19.13 6.80
N PRO A 258 4.54 19.12 5.54
CA PRO A 258 5.15 19.94 4.50
C PRO A 258 5.23 21.42 4.86
N GLY A 259 6.37 22.03 4.56
CA GLY A 259 6.71 23.41 4.92
C GLY A 259 7.33 23.55 6.31
N TYR A 260 7.58 22.44 7.02
CA TYR A 260 8.15 22.43 8.36
C TYR A 260 9.30 21.44 8.51
N GLN A 261 10.11 21.68 9.54
CA GLN A 261 11.17 20.78 10.00
C GLN A 261 11.08 20.61 11.51
N PHE A 262 11.37 19.40 11.98
CA PHE A 262 11.39 19.08 13.40
C PHE A 262 12.65 19.66 14.06
N MET A 263 12.47 20.34 15.19
CA MET A 263 13.55 20.98 15.94
C MET A 263 13.92 20.25 17.23
N GLY A 264 12.98 19.53 17.83
CA GLY A 264 13.19 18.82 19.08
C GLY A 264 11.91 18.68 19.89
N TRP A 265 11.95 17.79 20.88
CA TRP A 265 11.01 17.76 21.98
C TRP A 265 11.46 18.78 23.03
N ALA A 266 10.63 19.78 23.32
CA ALA A 266 10.96 20.91 24.19
C ALA A 266 11.52 20.41 25.54
N GLU A 267 12.75 20.83 25.86
CA GLU A 267 13.48 20.47 27.09
C GLU A 267 13.75 18.96 27.30
N VAL A 268 13.46 18.11 26.30
CA VAL A 268 13.60 16.65 26.41
C VAL A 268 14.70 16.11 25.50
N SER A 269 14.65 16.35 24.19
CA SER A 269 15.58 15.75 23.22
C SER A 269 15.52 16.40 21.85
N ASP A 270 16.63 16.42 21.11
CA ASP A 270 16.67 16.84 19.70
C ASP A 270 16.34 15.69 18.73
N SER A 271 16.21 14.46 19.24
CA SER A 271 15.82 13.29 18.45
C SER A 271 14.32 13.30 18.17
N SER A 272 13.92 13.09 16.91
CA SER A 272 12.50 12.96 16.54
C SER A 272 11.82 11.74 17.15
N GLN A 273 12.61 10.77 17.62
CA GLN A 273 12.15 9.59 18.33
C GLN A 273 12.71 9.60 19.75
N ILE A 274 11.83 9.45 20.74
CA ILE A 274 12.21 9.32 22.14
C ILE A 274 11.50 8.13 22.79
N GLU A 275 12.20 7.48 23.71
CA GLU A 275 11.63 6.52 24.64
C GLU A 275 11.59 7.17 26.01
N TYR A 276 10.44 7.11 26.69
CA TYR A 276 10.27 7.72 28.01
C TYR A 276 9.42 6.83 28.93
N THR A 277 9.68 6.86 30.23
CA THR A 277 8.88 6.12 31.22
C THR A 277 8.15 7.11 32.13
N CYS A 278 6.84 7.24 31.94
CA CYS A 278 6.01 8.16 32.71
C CYS A 278 5.59 7.55 34.05
N SER A 279 5.92 8.24 35.15
CA SER A 279 5.48 7.87 36.52
C SER A 279 4.45 8.86 37.09
N THR A 280 4.25 9.99 36.42
CA THR A 280 3.23 11.01 36.69
C THR A 280 2.69 11.52 35.35
N ASP A 281 1.60 12.28 35.40
CA ASP A 281 1.11 13.00 34.23
C ASP A 281 2.26 13.79 33.58
N SER A 282 2.33 13.72 32.25
CA SER A 282 3.49 14.19 31.48
C SER A 282 3.03 14.96 30.24
N LEU A 283 3.73 16.04 29.92
CA LEU A 283 3.51 16.86 28.73
C LEU A 283 4.75 16.79 27.83
N PHE A 284 4.56 16.49 26.55
CA PHE A 284 5.62 16.54 25.54
C PHE A 284 5.24 17.51 24.44
N THR A 285 6.11 18.48 24.16
CA THR A 285 5.89 19.44 23.07
C THR A 285 6.88 19.17 21.96
N ALA A 286 6.39 18.69 20.81
CA ALA A 286 7.16 18.60 19.57
C ALA A 286 7.24 20.00 18.94
N VAL A 287 8.46 20.52 18.87
CA VAL A 287 8.74 21.85 18.31
C VAL A 287 9.17 21.71 16.87
N PHE A 288 8.52 22.47 16.01
CA PHE A 288 8.82 22.58 14.60
C PHE A 288 9.08 24.05 14.24
N GLN A 289 9.71 24.25 13.10
CA GLN A 289 9.84 25.57 12.48
C GLN A 289 9.64 25.45 10.97
N SER A 290 9.43 26.57 10.28
CA SER A 290 9.37 26.56 8.82
C SER A 290 10.64 25.92 8.22
N SER A 291 10.44 25.03 7.25
CA SER A 291 11.52 24.53 6.41
C SER A 291 11.88 25.57 5.34
N ASP A 292 12.87 25.24 4.52
CA ASP A 292 13.20 25.95 3.30
C ASP A 292 12.35 25.52 2.10
N GLU A 293 11.34 24.66 2.31
CA GLU A 293 10.46 24.17 1.26
C GLU A 293 9.51 25.27 0.78
N ILE A 294 9.32 25.36 -0.53
CA ILE A 294 8.28 26.19 -1.14
C ILE A 294 7.02 25.35 -1.29
N ILE A 295 5.94 25.75 -0.60
CA ILE A 295 4.64 25.09 -0.73
C ILE A 295 3.99 25.48 -2.05
N LEU A 296 3.72 24.49 -2.90
CA LEU A 296 3.01 24.68 -4.15
C LEU A 296 1.53 24.96 -3.88
N PRO A 297 0.89 25.85 -4.67
CA PRO A 297 -0.55 26.07 -4.58
C PRO A 297 -1.31 24.82 -5.02
N ASP A 298 -2.61 24.79 -4.73
CA ASP A 298 -3.51 23.74 -5.20
C ASP A 298 -3.75 23.80 -6.71
N VAL A 299 -3.65 25.00 -7.30
CA VAL A 299 -3.81 25.23 -8.74
C VAL A 299 -2.70 26.14 -9.27
N ILE A 300 -2.01 25.70 -10.33
CA ILE A 300 -1.11 26.57 -11.10
C ILE A 300 -1.98 27.46 -12.00
N THR A 301 -2.05 28.76 -11.69
CA THR A 301 -2.99 29.68 -12.36
C THR A 301 -2.41 30.38 -13.60
N GLU A 302 -1.09 30.37 -13.75
CA GLU A 302 -0.37 30.91 -14.90
C GLU A 302 0.89 30.08 -15.18
N ASN A 303 1.47 30.25 -16.37
CA ASN A 303 2.67 29.50 -16.74
C ASN A 303 3.78 29.71 -15.70
N THR A 304 4.23 28.61 -15.09
CA THR A 304 5.10 28.63 -13.92
C THR A 304 6.35 27.82 -14.19
N LEU A 305 7.50 28.35 -13.74
CA LEU A 305 8.79 27.67 -13.78
C LEU A 305 9.26 27.41 -12.35
N LEU A 306 9.57 26.14 -12.03
CA LEU A 306 10.19 25.75 -10.77
C LEU A 306 11.70 25.56 -10.98
N THR A 307 12.52 26.11 -10.08
CA THR A 307 13.99 26.11 -10.16
C THR A 307 14.59 25.48 -8.91
N ASN A 308 15.79 24.89 -9.03
CA ASN A 308 16.44 24.12 -7.96
C ASN A 308 17.09 24.95 -6.83
N GLU A 309 16.64 26.20 -6.61
CA GLU A 309 17.12 27.02 -5.50
C GLU A 309 16.68 26.45 -4.13
N GLN A 310 15.51 25.82 -4.09
CA GLN A 310 14.88 25.22 -2.90
C GLN A 310 14.03 24.01 -3.29
N PRO A 311 13.79 23.05 -2.37
CA PRO A 311 12.82 21.99 -2.60
C PRO A 311 11.39 22.55 -2.59
N TYR A 312 10.50 21.88 -3.31
CA TYR A 312 9.06 22.17 -3.30
C TYR A 312 8.33 21.08 -2.54
N ALA A 313 7.18 21.42 -1.96
CA ALA A 313 6.31 20.43 -1.37
C ALA A 313 4.83 20.70 -1.68
N THR A 314 4.04 19.64 -1.75
CA THR A 314 2.58 19.73 -1.83
C THR A 314 1.96 19.42 -0.47
N ILE A 315 0.79 20.01 -0.19
CA ILE A 315 -0.04 19.71 0.99
C ILE A 315 -1.42 19.15 0.63
N GLN A 316 -1.67 19.05 -0.68
CA GLN A 316 -2.90 18.63 -1.33
C GLN A 316 -2.60 18.33 -2.81
N ASP A 317 -3.62 17.96 -3.58
CA ASP A 317 -3.49 17.82 -5.03
C ASP A 317 -3.02 19.12 -5.69
N LEU A 318 -2.15 18.97 -6.69
CA LEU A 318 -1.66 20.04 -7.54
C LEU A 318 -2.32 19.94 -8.91
N THR A 319 -3.13 20.92 -9.28
CA THR A 319 -3.81 20.97 -10.58
C THR A 319 -3.08 21.90 -11.55
N ILE A 320 -2.80 21.40 -12.75
CA ILE A 320 -2.32 22.16 -13.91
C ILE A 320 -3.48 22.24 -14.91
N PRO A 321 -4.29 23.32 -14.89
CA PRO A 321 -5.50 23.42 -15.69
C PRO A 321 -5.19 23.63 -17.18
N SER A 322 -6.20 23.39 -18.03
CA SER A 322 -6.07 23.62 -19.47
C SER A 322 -5.60 25.04 -19.81
N GLY A 323 -4.66 25.15 -20.75
CA GLY A 323 -4.05 26.42 -21.17
C GLY A 323 -2.92 26.93 -20.26
N VAL A 324 -2.55 26.19 -19.22
CA VAL A 324 -1.43 26.51 -18.32
C VAL A 324 -0.30 25.49 -18.46
N VAL A 325 0.94 25.97 -18.38
CA VAL A 325 2.15 25.16 -18.41
C VAL A 325 2.88 25.23 -17.06
N LEU A 326 3.13 24.07 -16.44
CA LEU A 326 4.10 23.95 -15.36
C LEU A 326 5.40 23.38 -15.92
N THR A 327 6.51 24.11 -15.76
CA THR A 327 7.85 23.67 -16.17
C THR A 327 8.73 23.47 -14.94
N ILE A 328 9.45 22.35 -14.89
CA ILE A 328 10.38 21.99 -13.81
C ILE A 328 11.79 21.93 -14.38
N ASP A 329 12.70 22.78 -13.88
CA ASP A 329 14.11 22.77 -14.30
C ASP A 329 14.91 21.66 -13.59
N GLU A 330 16.09 21.38 -14.13
CA GLU A 330 16.99 20.33 -13.63
C GLU A 330 17.32 20.45 -12.13
N GLY A 331 17.40 19.29 -11.46
CA GLY A 331 17.74 19.20 -10.04
C GLY A 331 16.66 19.66 -9.06
N VAL A 332 15.45 20.03 -9.53
CA VAL A 332 14.32 20.30 -8.64
C VAL A 332 13.88 19.04 -7.92
N GLU A 333 13.57 19.18 -6.62
CA GLU A 333 12.94 18.15 -5.80
C GLU A 333 11.52 18.59 -5.44
N ILE A 334 10.54 17.72 -5.66
CA ILE A 334 9.14 17.91 -5.24
C ILE A 334 8.79 16.79 -4.26
N ARG A 335 8.43 17.18 -3.04
CA ARG A 335 7.98 16.29 -1.98
C ARG A 335 6.46 16.27 -1.91
N MET A 336 5.86 15.15 -2.23
CA MET A 336 4.42 14.98 -2.31
C MET A 336 3.85 14.61 -0.95
N CYS A 337 2.75 15.26 -0.55
CA CYS A 337 1.99 14.79 0.61
C CYS A 337 1.37 13.41 0.36
N GLU A 338 1.11 12.68 1.44
CA GLU A 338 0.38 11.40 1.42
C GLU A 338 -0.92 11.53 0.61
N GLN A 339 -1.13 10.58 -0.32
CA GLN A 339 -2.26 10.56 -1.28
C GLN A 339 -2.40 11.78 -2.21
N GLY A 340 -1.48 12.75 -2.18
CA GLY A 340 -1.54 13.93 -3.05
C GLY A 340 -1.18 13.60 -4.50
N ASN A 341 -1.87 14.22 -5.45
CA ASN A 341 -1.74 13.95 -6.89
C ASN A 341 -1.21 15.17 -7.66
N ILE A 342 -0.68 14.94 -8.86
CA ILE A 342 -0.46 15.99 -9.86
C ILE A 342 -1.47 15.76 -10.99
N LEU A 343 -2.47 16.63 -11.10
CA LEU A 343 -3.57 16.54 -12.06
C LEU A 343 -3.31 17.46 -13.24
N VAL A 344 -3.16 16.89 -14.44
CA VAL A 344 -2.73 17.62 -15.64
C VAL A 344 -3.83 17.65 -16.70
N GLU A 345 -4.41 18.83 -16.90
CA GLU A 345 -5.31 19.16 -18.02
C GLU A 345 -4.65 20.12 -19.03
N GLY A 346 -3.62 20.86 -18.60
CA GLY A 346 -2.77 21.73 -19.39
C GLY A 346 -1.55 21.01 -19.95
N GLN A 347 -0.36 21.53 -19.63
CA GLN A 347 0.92 20.95 -20.04
C GLN A 347 1.88 20.85 -18.84
N PHE A 348 2.52 19.70 -18.69
CA PHE A 348 3.56 19.48 -17.68
C PHE A 348 4.89 19.16 -18.36
N ILE A 349 5.92 19.95 -18.04
CA ILE A 349 7.25 19.83 -18.65
C ILE A 349 8.27 19.61 -17.53
N ILE A 350 9.06 18.55 -17.62
CA ILE A 350 10.20 18.29 -16.73
C ILE A 350 11.47 18.27 -17.59
N ASN A 351 12.40 19.18 -17.28
CA ASN A 351 13.68 19.36 -17.96
C ASN A 351 14.85 18.96 -17.05
N GLY A 352 14.82 17.74 -16.51
CA GLY A 352 15.95 17.19 -15.80
C GLY A 352 17.18 17.02 -16.70
N SER A 353 18.34 16.75 -16.09
CA SER A 353 19.54 16.32 -16.81
C SER A 353 20.10 15.03 -16.21
N GLU A 354 21.01 14.37 -16.92
CA GLU A 354 21.70 13.17 -16.42
C GLU A 354 22.45 13.45 -15.10
N ASP A 355 23.08 14.62 -15.00
CA ASP A 355 23.82 15.04 -13.80
C ASP A 355 22.87 15.51 -12.67
N ASN A 356 21.75 16.17 -13.04
CA ASN A 356 20.79 16.72 -12.09
C ASN A 356 19.35 16.31 -12.48
N PRO A 357 18.96 15.05 -12.23
CA PRO A 357 17.60 14.62 -12.49
C PRO A 357 16.62 15.35 -11.56
N VAL A 358 15.40 15.58 -12.04
CA VAL A 358 14.29 16.02 -11.19
C VAL A 358 13.84 14.85 -10.32
N GLN A 359 13.45 15.12 -9.08
CA GLN A 359 12.97 14.10 -8.14
C GLN A 359 11.54 14.42 -7.71
N ILE A 360 10.65 13.42 -7.78
CA ILE A 360 9.31 13.48 -7.18
C ILE A 360 9.20 12.31 -6.21
N ILE A 361 9.07 12.63 -4.92
CA ILE A 361 9.24 11.69 -3.79
C ILE A 361 8.17 11.93 -2.73
N PRO A 362 7.86 10.97 -1.84
CA PRO A 362 7.00 11.22 -0.68
C PRO A 362 7.66 12.23 0.29
N HIS A 363 6.86 13.07 0.95
CA HIS A 363 7.34 14.02 1.96
C HIS A 363 7.81 13.34 3.26
N GLY A 364 7.20 12.19 3.59
CA GLY A 364 7.58 11.36 4.73
C GLY A 364 8.54 10.23 4.37
N SER A 365 9.27 9.72 5.36
CA SER A 365 10.08 8.49 5.25
C SER A 365 9.63 7.39 6.23
N VAL A 366 8.44 7.55 6.81
CA VAL A 366 7.92 6.69 7.88
C VAL A 366 6.58 6.10 7.46
N GLY A 367 6.42 4.78 7.65
CA GLY A 367 5.22 4.05 7.27
C GLY A 367 5.02 3.98 5.75
N ASP A 368 3.87 3.45 5.36
CA ASP A 368 3.37 3.58 3.99
C ASP A 368 2.84 5.01 3.82
N ASN A 369 3.65 5.87 3.20
CA ASN A 369 3.36 7.29 3.00
C ASN A 369 3.29 7.64 1.52
N ARG A 370 2.89 6.65 0.72
CA ARG A 370 2.78 6.81 -0.73
C ARG A 370 1.94 8.03 -1.07
N TRP A 371 2.44 8.83 -1.99
CA TRP A 371 1.62 9.85 -2.64
C TRP A 371 0.77 9.18 -3.72
N GLY A 372 -0.13 9.93 -4.35
CA GLY A 372 -1.02 9.40 -5.37
C GLY A 372 -0.30 9.16 -6.69
N ALA A 373 -0.67 9.90 -7.73
CA ALA A 373 -0.09 9.75 -9.06
C ALA A 373 0.05 11.07 -9.83
N ILE A 374 0.75 11.02 -10.96
CA ILE A 374 0.71 12.04 -12.02
C ILE A 374 -0.36 11.61 -13.02
N CYS A 375 -1.46 12.35 -13.10
CA CYS A 375 -2.61 11.99 -13.93
C CYS A 375 -2.82 13.01 -15.05
N PHE A 376 -2.55 12.62 -16.29
CA PHE A 376 -2.88 13.40 -17.49
C PHE A 376 -4.28 13.05 -17.97
N ASN A 377 -5.20 14.03 -17.97
CA ASN A 377 -6.61 13.80 -18.27
C ASN A 377 -7.09 14.73 -19.39
N SER A 378 -7.23 14.19 -20.60
CA SER A 378 -7.58 14.97 -21.80
C SER A 378 -6.72 16.23 -21.96
N ALA A 379 -5.42 16.12 -21.65
CA ALA A 379 -4.51 17.24 -21.63
C ALA A 379 -4.43 17.90 -23.01
N THR A 380 -4.53 19.22 -23.05
CA THR A 380 -4.68 19.94 -24.34
C THR A 380 -3.41 20.02 -25.17
N ASP A 381 -2.25 19.77 -24.55
CA ASP A 381 -0.93 19.81 -25.20
C ASP A 381 -0.09 18.59 -24.78
N THR A 382 0.93 18.27 -25.59
CA THR A 382 1.87 17.19 -25.28
C THR A 382 2.76 17.55 -24.10
N SER A 383 2.79 16.69 -23.08
CA SER A 383 3.67 16.84 -21.92
C SER A 383 4.97 16.06 -22.13
N THR A 384 6.11 16.67 -21.80
CA THR A 384 7.45 16.07 -21.99
C THR A 384 8.16 15.99 -20.66
N ILE A 385 8.52 14.77 -20.27
CA ILE A 385 9.14 14.44 -18.98
C ILE A 385 10.52 13.87 -19.27
N SER A 386 11.56 14.65 -19.01
CA SER A 386 12.95 14.27 -19.27
C SER A 386 13.75 14.17 -17.97
N HIS A 387 14.51 13.09 -17.79
CA HIS A 387 15.40 12.86 -16.63
C HIS A 387 14.70 13.05 -15.27
N LEU A 388 13.63 12.28 -15.05
CA LEU A 388 12.87 12.23 -13.80
C LEU A 388 13.22 10.97 -13.01
N ARG A 389 13.42 11.10 -11.70
CA ARG A 389 13.35 10.00 -10.73
C ARG A 389 12.03 10.06 -9.97
N LEU A 390 11.24 8.99 -10.06
CA LEU A 390 9.91 8.87 -9.48
C LEU A 390 9.86 7.70 -8.50
N ASN A 391 9.49 7.95 -7.24
CA ASN A 391 9.25 6.88 -6.26
C ASN A 391 8.17 7.23 -5.23
N GLY A 392 7.67 6.20 -4.55
CA GLY A 392 6.67 6.31 -3.50
C GLY A 392 5.29 6.72 -4.00
N ALA A 393 4.99 6.52 -5.28
CA ALA A 393 3.66 6.76 -5.86
C ALA A 393 2.76 5.52 -5.67
N SER A 394 1.44 5.75 -5.66
CA SER A 394 0.40 4.71 -5.68
C SER A 394 -0.47 4.88 -6.92
N THR A 395 -1.75 5.16 -6.75
CA THR A 395 -2.76 5.29 -7.81
C THR A 395 -3.33 6.71 -7.83
N GLY A 396 -3.97 7.09 -8.94
CA GLY A 396 -4.66 8.37 -9.05
C GLY A 396 -6.00 8.42 -8.28
N PRO A 397 -6.71 9.55 -8.30
CA PRO A 397 -7.98 9.73 -7.60
C PRO A 397 -9.06 8.69 -7.93
N ASP A 398 -9.09 8.19 -9.16
CA ASP A 398 -9.93 7.05 -9.56
C ASP A 398 -9.04 5.85 -9.93
N PRO A 399 -8.77 4.93 -8.98
CA PRO A 399 -7.87 3.80 -9.22
C PRO A 399 -8.39 2.80 -10.25
N VAL A 400 -9.64 2.91 -10.72
CA VAL A 400 -10.16 2.06 -11.79
C VAL A 400 -9.57 2.47 -13.15
N ILE A 401 -9.38 3.76 -13.38
CA ILE A 401 -8.92 4.31 -14.66
C ILE A 401 -7.57 5.03 -14.57
N GLN A 402 -7.07 5.29 -13.36
CA GLN A 402 -5.77 5.93 -13.11
C GLN A 402 -4.92 5.00 -12.25
N GLN A 403 -4.61 3.83 -12.80
CA GLN A 403 -3.94 2.75 -12.09
C GLN A 403 -2.45 3.03 -11.85
N GLY A 404 -1.79 3.74 -12.78
CA GLY A 404 -0.34 3.98 -12.71
C GLY A 404 0.06 5.22 -11.95
N ALA A 405 1.25 5.18 -11.34
CA ALA A 405 2.02 6.31 -10.82
C ALA A 405 2.17 7.42 -11.86
N ILE A 406 2.26 7.05 -13.13
CA ILE A 406 1.96 7.92 -14.26
C ILE A 406 0.76 7.32 -15.01
N SER A 407 -0.36 8.05 -15.00
CA SER A 407 -1.59 7.67 -15.72
C SER A 407 -1.90 8.69 -16.81
N SER A 408 -2.08 8.25 -18.06
CA SER A 408 -2.39 9.12 -19.21
C SER A 408 -3.67 8.71 -19.92
N ILE A 409 -4.72 9.51 -19.75
CA ILE A 409 -6.05 9.25 -20.29
C ILE A 409 -6.37 10.27 -21.38
N HIS A 410 -6.52 9.79 -22.62
CA HIS A 410 -6.77 10.59 -23.82
C HIS A 410 -5.80 11.78 -23.97
N SER A 411 -4.53 11.57 -23.61
CA SER A 411 -3.49 12.61 -23.53
C SER A 411 -2.23 12.18 -24.29
N HIS A 412 -1.34 13.14 -24.57
CA HIS A 412 -0.09 12.90 -25.28
C HIS A 412 1.11 13.12 -24.34
N ILE A 413 1.88 12.07 -24.07
CA ILE A 413 3.03 12.13 -23.16
C ILE A 413 4.31 11.55 -23.79
N ILE A 414 5.45 12.16 -23.44
CA ILE A 414 6.80 11.70 -23.79
C ILE A 414 7.58 11.54 -22.49
N LEU A 415 8.01 10.32 -22.19
CA LEU A 415 8.85 9.96 -21.06
C LEU A 415 10.25 9.62 -21.59
N ASP A 416 11.24 10.43 -21.27
CA ASP A 416 12.61 10.31 -21.77
C ASP A 416 13.61 10.28 -20.61
N HIS A 417 14.42 9.23 -20.49
CA HIS A 417 15.36 9.04 -19.36
C HIS A 417 14.67 9.06 -17.98
N VAL A 418 13.47 8.50 -17.87
CA VAL A 418 12.72 8.42 -16.61
C VAL A 418 13.09 7.15 -15.85
N GLU A 419 13.32 7.27 -14.54
CA GLU A 419 13.56 6.18 -13.60
C GLU A 419 12.36 6.05 -12.67
N ILE A 420 11.63 4.92 -12.73
CA ILE A 420 10.45 4.63 -11.90
C ILE A 420 10.74 3.39 -11.05
N TYR A 421 10.65 3.55 -9.73
CA TYR A 421 10.88 2.47 -8.75
C TYR A 421 10.06 2.72 -7.48
N ASP A 422 9.84 1.66 -6.69
CA ASP A 422 9.04 1.76 -5.46
C ASP A 422 7.67 2.43 -5.69
N VAL A 423 6.92 1.92 -6.67
CA VAL A 423 5.56 2.34 -7.02
C VAL A 423 4.64 1.13 -7.06
N GLU A 424 3.33 1.29 -6.87
CA GLU A 424 2.38 0.16 -6.92
C GLU A 424 2.10 -0.30 -8.36
N PHE A 425 2.09 0.63 -9.31
CA PHE A 425 1.89 0.39 -10.73
C PHE A 425 2.64 1.49 -11.49
N PRO A 426 3.58 1.22 -12.41
CA PRO A 426 4.41 2.29 -12.96
C PRO A 426 3.70 3.19 -13.98
N VAL A 427 3.21 2.64 -15.09
CA VAL A 427 2.66 3.45 -16.20
C VAL A 427 1.38 2.84 -16.76
N TYR A 428 0.28 3.59 -16.69
CA TYR A 428 -0.97 3.27 -17.36
C TYR A 428 -1.29 4.33 -18.42
N ALA A 429 -1.69 3.92 -19.62
CA ALA A 429 -2.17 4.84 -20.64
C ALA A 429 -3.41 4.29 -21.36
N GLU A 430 -4.37 5.17 -21.66
CA GLU A 430 -5.58 4.82 -22.40
C GLU A 430 -5.87 5.90 -23.45
N GLY A 431 -5.77 5.52 -24.72
CA GLY A 431 -5.87 6.44 -25.86
C GLY A 431 -4.76 7.51 -25.90
N GLY A 432 -4.88 8.46 -26.84
CA GLY A 432 -3.86 9.49 -27.03
C GLY A 432 -2.55 8.95 -27.60
N SER A 433 -1.40 9.39 -27.07
CA SER A 433 -0.09 8.85 -27.47
C SER A 433 0.89 8.76 -26.30
N ILE A 434 1.69 7.71 -26.27
CA ILE A 434 2.77 7.53 -25.30
C ILE A 434 4.09 7.20 -26.01
N VAL A 435 5.14 7.94 -25.65
CA VAL A 435 6.52 7.63 -25.99
C VAL A 435 7.29 7.35 -24.71
N ILE A 436 7.95 6.20 -24.63
CA ILE A 436 8.90 5.87 -23.56
C ILE A 436 10.25 5.63 -24.22
N ASN A 437 11.24 6.46 -23.90
CA ASN A 437 12.58 6.38 -24.47
C ASN A 437 13.65 6.41 -23.38
N SER A 438 14.64 5.51 -23.48
CA SER A 438 15.84 5.54 -22.62
C SER A 438 15.54 5.51 -21.12
N SER A 439 14.41 4.92 -20.72
CA SER A 439 13.91 4.91 -19.34
C SER A 439 14.21 3.58 -18.63
N SER A 440 14.11 3.56 -17.30
CA SER A 440 14.28 2.37 -16.45
C SER A 440 13.09 2.20 -15.52
N ILE A 441 12.45 1.03 -15.54
CA ILE A 441 11.23 0.76 -14.75
C ILE A 441 11.39 -0.54 -13.96
N THR A 442 11.06 -0.47 -12.66
CA THR A 442 11.03 -1.60 -11.72
C THR A 442 9.82 -1.52 -10.81
N CYS A 443 9.19 -2.66 -10.51
CA CYS A 443 8.06 -2.75 -9.58
C CYS A 443 8.01 -4.13 -8.90
N ASP A 444 7.79 -4.14 -7.59
CA ASP A 444 7.70 -5.37 -6.79
C ASP A 444 6.24 -5.85 -6.57
N PHE A 445 5.26 -5.08 -7.04
CA PHE A 445 3.84 -5.40 -6.94
C PHE A 445 3.34 -6.17 -8.18
N THR A 446 2.22 -6.88 -8.01
CA THR A 446 1.48 -7.50 -9.12
C THR A 446 0.84 -6.42 -9.97
N CYS A 447 1.43 -6.15 -11.14
CA CYS A 447 0.97 -5.18 -12.12
C CYS A 447 1.74 -5.34 -13.44
N ASP A 448 1.23 -4.76 -14.53
CA ASP A 448 2.03 -4.57 -15.73
C ASP A 448 2.82 -3.28 -15.63
N TYR A 449 4.11 -3.33 -15.97
CA TYR A 449 4.97 -2.16 -15.78
C TYR A 449 4.57 -1.01 -16.69
N VAL A 450 4.16 -1.34 -17.91
CA VAL A 450 3.55 -0.41 -18.87
C VAL A 450 2.32 -1.10 -19.45
N ASN A 451 1.13 -0.63 -19.08
CA ASN A 451 -0.13 -1.08 -19.68
C ASN A 451 -0.70 0.04 -20.56
N VAL A 452 -0.93 -0.25 -21.83
CA VAL A 452 -1.50 0.72 -22.78
C VAL A 452 -2.74 0.16 -23.46
N LYS A 453 -3.84 0.90 -23.37
CA LYS A 453 -5.13 0.59 -23.99
C LYS A 453 -5.44 1.56 -25.13
N GLY A 454 -5.07 1.16 -26.34
CA GLY A 454 -5.19 1.97 -27.56
C GLY A 454 -4.33 3.23 -27.60
N GLY A 455 -4.40 3.95 -28.71
CA GLY A 455 -3.56 5.14 -28.98
C GLY A 455 -2.26 4.83 -29.72
N ASP A 456 -1.43 5.86 -29.92
CA ASP A 456 -0.14 5.75 -30.60
C ASP A 456 0.97 5.39 -29.59
N VAL A 457 1.73 4.32 -29.86
CA VAL A 457 2.71 3.78 -28.89
C VAL A 457 4.10 3.65 -29.49
N LEU A 458 5.10 4.22 -28.81
CA LEU A 458 6.52 3.98 -29.06
C LEU A 458 7.26 3.73 -27.74
N ILE A 459 7.77 2.51 -27.55
CA ILE A 459 8.57 2.13 -26.39
C ILE A 459 9.95 1.68 -26.89
N GLU A 460 10.99 2.47 -26.60
CA GLU A 460 12.33 2.17 -27.09
C GLU A 460 13.49 2.48 -26.13
N ASN A 461 14.62 1.83 -26.40
CA ASN A 461 15.90 2.05 -25.71
C ASN A 461 15.83 1.91 -24.17
N SER A 462 14.80 1.26 -23.64
CA SER A 462 14.47 1.26 -22.21
C SER A 462 14.81 -0.06 -21.53
N ILE A 463 14.90 -0.01 -20.20
CA ILE A 463 15.21 -1.15 -19.34
C ILE A 463 14.00 -1.46 -18.45
N PHE A 464 13.61 -2.73 -18.43
CA PHE A 464 12.58 -3.26 -17.55
C PHE A 464 13.20 -4.39 -16.74
N TYR A 465 13.27 -4.23 -15.42
CA TYR A 465 13.83 -5.24 -14.52
C TYR A 465 12.73 -5.76 -13.60
N GLY A 466 12.36 -7.02 -13.81
CA GLY A 466 11.23 -7.68 -13.18
C GLY A 466 11.48 -8.11 -11.74
N SER A 467 10.41 -8.58 -11.10
CA SER A 467 10.40 -9.12 -9.75
C SER A 467 9.85 -10.56 -9.72
N GLN A 468 9.52 -11.07 -8.53
CA GLN A 468 8.82 -12.37 -8.37
C GLN A 468 7.29 -12.21 -8.34
N ALA A 469 6.77 -11.00 -8.55
CA ALA A 469 5.34 -10.73 -8.61
C ALA A 469 4.70 -11.55 -9.74
N GLN A 470 3.59 -12.20 -9.42
CA GLN A 470 2.82 -13.01 -10.36
C GLN A 470 1.89 -12.10 -11.15
N ASP A 471 1.43 -12.56 -12.32
CA ASP A 471 0.49 -11.82 -13.18
C ASP A 471 1.03 -10.42 -13.49
N THR A 472 2.20 -10.36 -14.12
CA THR A 472 2.99 -9.13 -14.27
C THR A 472 3.77 -9.17 -15.56
N ASP A 473 3.41 -8.29 -16.49
CA ASP A 473 4.09 -8.17 -17.76
C ASP A 473 4.94 -6.91 -17.82
N ALA A 474 6.08 -6.95 -18.53
CA ALA A 474 6.91 -5.75 -18.64
C ALA A 474 6.24 -4.67 -19.50
N ILE A 475 5.57 -5.10 -20.56
CA ILE A 475 4.82 -4.26 -21.49
C ILE A 475 3.57 -5.05 -21.90
N ASP A 476 2.40 -4.46 -21.68
CA ASP A 476 1.12 -4.98 -22.13
C ASP A 476 0.42 -3.95 -23.02
N LEU A 477 0.08 -4.36 -24.25
CA LEU A 477 -0.62 -3.52 -25.22
C LEU A 477 -1.95 -4.16 -25.64
N ASP A 478 -3.03 -3.46 -25.35
CA ASP A 478 -4.39 -3.83 -25.72
C ASP A 478 -4.98 -2.84 -26.73
N ASN A 479 -5.57 -3.35 -27.82
CA ASN A 479 -6.27 -2.54 -28.83
C ASN A 479 -5.40 -1.41 -29.43
N VAL A 480 -4.09 -1.64 -29.57
CA VAL A 480 -3.13 -0.68 -30.14
C VAL A 480 -2.97 -0.91 -31.65
N ILE A 481 -2.84 0.17 -32.42
CA ILE A 481 -2.60 0.12 -33.88
C ILE A 481 -1.23 0.71 -34.18
N ASP A 482 -0.45 0.02 -35.02
CA ASP A 482 0.87 0.45 -35.51
C ASP A 482 1.90 0.77 -34.40
N GLY A 483 1.75 0.15 -33.22
CA GLY A 483 2.63 0.33 -32.06
C GLY A 483 4.04 -0.23 -32.30
N ILE A 484 5.06 0.41 -31.72
CA ILE A 484 6.47 0.02 -31.88
C ILE A 484 7.12 -0.23 -30.51
N ILE A 485 7.66 -1.44 -30.33
CA ILE A 485 8.48 -1.81 -29.17
C ILE A 485 9.87 -2.21 -29.68
N ARG A 486 10.92 -1.40 -29.42
CA ARG A 486 12.26 -1.71 -29.95
C ARG A 486 13.46 -1.36 -29.09
N ASN A 487 14.53 -2.14 -29.24
CA ASN A 487 15.82 -1.90 -28.57
C ASN A 487 15.71 -1.81 -27.04
N ASN A 488 14.72 -2.49 -26.44
CA ASN A 488 14.56 -2.56 -25.00
C ASN A 488 15.32 -3.76 -24.42
N ARG A 489 15.65 -3.68 -23.14
CA ARG A 489 16.19 -4.79 -22.35
C ARG A 489 15.19 -5.15 -21.26
N ILE A 490 14.59 -6.32 -21.36
CA ILE A 490 13.54 -6.83 -20.46
C ILE A 490 14.09 -8.09 -19.79
N TYR A 491 14.16 -8.11 -18.45
CA TYR A 491 14.73 -9.28 -17.77
C TYR A 491 14.23 -9.54 -16.36
N ASP A 492 14.25 -10.82 -15.99
CA ASP A 492 13.98 -11.37 -14.64
C ASP A 492 12.54 -11.16 -14.12
N PHE A 493 11.55 -11.20 -15.03
CA PHE A 493 10.12 -11.32 -14.71
C PHE A 493 9.80 -12.76 -14.30
N ALA A 494 10.00 -13.09 -13.03
CA ALA A 494 10.13 -14.46 -12.56
C ALA A 494 8.86 -15.05 -11.90
N GLY A 495 7.84 -14.23 -11.65
CA GLY A 495 6.55 -14.69 -11.13
C GLY A 495 5.73 -15.48 -12.15
N SER A 496 4.77 -16.28 -11.68
CA SER A 496 3.92 -17.07 -12.59
C SER A 496 3.03 -16.17 -13.43
N ASN A 497 2.77 -16.58 -14.69
CA ASN A 497 1.98 -15.81 -15.65
C ASN A 497 2.54 -14.38 -15.84
N SER A 498 3.87 -14.30 -15.94
CA SER A 498 4.60 -13.06 -16.21
C SER A 498 5.33 -13.18 -17.54
N ASP A 499 4.97 -12.30 -18.46
CA ASP A 499 5.47 -12.23 -19.82
C ASP A 499 6.44 -11.05 -19.99
N GLY A 500 7.36 -11.19 -20.96
CA GLY A 500 8.23 -10.06 -21.32
C GLY A 500 7.47 -8.97 -22.05
N ILE A 501 6.61 -9.34 -23.00
CA ILE A 501 5.71 -8.46 -23.73
C ILE A 501 4.41 -9.24 -23.97
N ASP A 502 3.25 -8.73 -23.57
CA ASP A 502 1.94 -9.25 -23.96
C ASP A 502 1.24 -8.29 -24.93
N ILE A 503 0.59 -8.86 -25.94
CA ILE A 503 -0.14 -8.13 -26.97
C ILE A 503 -1.53 -8.75 -27.06
N GLY A 504 -2.52 -7.96 -26.69
CA GLY A 504 -3.91 -8.38 -26.55
C GLY A 504 -4.91 -7.54 -27.33
N GLU A 505 -6.17 -7.88 -27.11
CA GLU A 505 -7.37 -7.15 -27.54
C GLU A 505 -7.36 -6.65 -29.00
N SER A 506 -7.02 -7.53 -29.95
CA SER A 506 -7.05 -7.24 -31.40
C SER A 506 -6.13 -6.09 -31.83
N SER A 507 -4.97 -5.98 -31.19
CA SER A 507 -3.92 -5.04 -31.61
C SER A 507 -3.44 -5.35 -33.03
N GLU A 508 -3.25 -4.33 -33.88
CA GLU A 508 -2.97 -4.47 -35.31
C GLU A 508 -1.64 -3.81 -35.69
N GLY A 509 -0.82 -4.51 -36.48
CA GLY A 509 0.38 -3.92 -37.08
C GLY A 509 1.51 -3.63 -36.07
N ILE A 510 1.56 -4.36 -34.95
CA ILE A 510 2.57 -4.11 -33.92
C ILE A 510 3.96 -4.56 -34.39
N LEU A 511 4.97 -3.70 -34.26
CA LEU A 511 6.37 -4.03 -34.53
C LEU A 511 7.15 -4.24 -33.23
N ILE A 512 7.61 -5.47 -33.00
CA ILE A 512 8.52 -5.80 -31.89
C ILE A 512 9.90 -6.09 -32.48
N ALA A 513 10.87 -5.18 -32.31
CA ALA A 513 12.15 -5.29 -32.99
C ALA A 513 13.38 -5.05 -32.12
N THR A 514 14.44 -5.83 -32.32
CA THR A 514 15.76 -5.60 -31.67
C THR A 514 15.76 -5.59 -30.15
N ASN A 515 14.74 -6.15 -29.49
CA ASN A 515 14.68 -6.26 -28.05
C ASN A 515 15.54 -7.41 -27.52
N LEU A 516 16.01 -7.28 -26.29
CA LEU A 516 16.75 -8.29 -25.55
C LEU A 516 15.89 -8.74 -24.36
N ILE A 517 15.31 -9.93 -24.43
CA ILE A 517 14.36 -10.47 -23.45
C ILE A 517 14.97 -11.70 -22.76
N TYR A 518 15.08 -11.67 -21.43
CA TYR A 518 15.73 -12.71 -20.65
C TYR A 518 14.86 -13.18 -19.47
N HIS A 519 14.72 -14.49 -19.32
CA HIS A 519 14.17 -15.12 -18.13
C HIS A 519 12.76 -14.66 -17.73
N ALA A 520 11.88 -14.38 -18.71
CA ALA A 520 10.46 -14.25 -18.42
C ALA A 520 9.90 -15.63 -18.04
N LYS A 521 9.20 -15.72 -16.91
CA LYS A 521 8.77 -16.99 -16.34
C LYS A 521 7.79 -17.72 -17.24
N ASP A 522 6.88 -17.00 -17.89
CA ASP A 522 5.92 -17.61 -18.81
C ASP A 522 6.34 -17.40 -20.27
N LYS A 523 5.95 -16.30 -20.92
CA LYS A 523 6.24 -16.06 -22.34
C LYS A 523 7.22 -14.90 -22.49
N GLY A 524 8.27 -15.08 -23.30
CA GLY A 524 9.14 -13.97 -23.69
C GLY A 524 8.32 -12.92 -24.44
N ILE A 525 7.49 -13.36 -25.39
CA ILE A 525 6.48 -12.55 -26.06
C ILE A 525 5.20 -13.36 -26.21
N SER A 526 4.09 -12.76 -25.83
CA SER A 526 2.74 -13.29 -25.90
C SER A 526 1.92 -12.48 -26.89
N ILE A 527 1.17 -13.17 -27.74
CA ILE A 527 0.32 -12.55 -28.77
C ILE A 527 -1.02 -13.28 -28.72
N GLY A 528 -2.10 -12.56 -28.40
CA GLY A 528 -3.42 -13.14 -28.17
C GLY A 528 -4.56 -12.29 -28.71
N GLN A 529 -5.78 -12.84 -28.57
CA GLN A 529 -7.05 -12.15 -28.82
C GLN A 529 -7.17 -11.51 -30.22
N GLY A 530 -6.73 -12.22 -31.26
CA GLY A 530 -6.86 -11.79 -32.66
C GLY A 530 -5.88 -10.70 -33.08
N SER A 531 -4.72 -10.59 -32.42
CA SER A 531 -3.72 -9.55 -32.71
C SER A 531 -2.78 -9.93 -33.86
N ASP A 532 -2.17 -8.94 -34.54
CA ASP A 532 -1.14 -9.12 -35.57
C ASP A 532 0.17 -8.43 -35.21
N VAL A 533 1.28 -9.17 -35.29
CA VAL A 533 2.60 -8.70 -34.86
C VAL A 533 3.71 -9.10 -35.84
N THR A 534 4.58 -8.14 -36.20
CA THR A 534 5.87 -8.43 -36.83
C THR A 534 7.00 -8.42 -35.80
N LEU A 535 7.74 -9.52 -35.71
CA LEU A 535 8.88 -9.67 -34.81
C LEU A 535 10.19 -9.69 -35.60
N ASP A 536 11.09 -8.74 -35.39
CA ASP A 536 12.34 -8.63 -36.16
C ASP A 536 13.60 -8.44 -35.31
N ARG A 537 14.56 -9.36 -35.41
CA ARG A 537 15.89 -9.29 -34.75
C ARG A 537 15.86 -9.21 -33.21
N ASN A 538 14.87 -9.79 -32.54
CA ASN A 538 14.88 -9.92 -31.08
C ASN A 538 15.78 -11.09 -30.63
N LEU A 539 16.33 -10.97 -29.42
CA LEU A 539 17.00 -12.05 -28.69
C LEU A 539 16.12 -12.45 -27.50
N ILE A 540 15.68 -13.71 -27.45
CA ILE A 540 14.81 -14.23 -26.40
C ILE A 540 15.47 -15.43 -25.73
N VAL A 541 15.74 -15.32 -24.43
CA VAL A 541 16.60 -16.25 -23.69
C VAL A 541 15.94 -16.75 -22.42
N GLY A 542 15.87 -18.07 -22.24
CA GLY A 542 15.54 -18.69 -20.96
C GLY A 542 14.11 -18.50 -20.47
N CYS A 543 13.14 -18.33 -21.38
CA CYS A 543 11.71 -18.25 -21.06
C CYS A 543 11.03 -19.64 -21.17
N THR A 544 9.87 -19.84 -20.52
CA THR A 544 9.10 -21.09 -20.70
C THR A 544 8.61 -21.20 -22.15
N ASN A 545 8.05 -20.14 -22.69
CA ASN A 545 7.79 -19.98 -24.12
C ASN A 545 8.58 -18.79 -24.64
N GLY A 546 9.32 -18.95 -25.74
CA GLY A 546 9.98 -17.82 -26.40
C GLY A 546 8.95 -16.86 -27.00
N ILE A 547 8.11 -17.38 -27.91
CA ILE A 547 6.91 -16.70 -28.43
C ILE A 547 5.71 -17.63 -28.28
N ALA A 548 4.57 -17.08 -27.86
CA ALA A 548 3.28 -17.76 -27.88
C ALA A 548 2.27 -16.97 -28.72
N VAL A 549 1.68 -17.62 -29.72
CA VAL A 549 0.62 -17.05 -30.56
C VAL A 549 -0.69 -17.77 -30.27
N LYS A 550 -1.70 -17.02 -29.83
CA LYS A 550 -2.93 -17.56 -29.28
C LYS A 550 -4.16 -16.98 -29.98
N ASP A 551 -5.25 -17.71 -29.94
CA ASP A 551 -6.61 -17.18 -30.14
C ASP A 551 -6.79 -16.30 -31.41
N ASN A 552 -6.69 -16.91 -32.60
CA ASN A 552 -6.83 -16.23 -33.91
C ASN A 552 -5.80 -15.11 -34.19
N SER A 553 -4.71 -15.04 -33.45
CA SER A 553 -3.63 -14.07 -33.68
C SER A 553 -2.64 -14.53 -34.76
N GLU A 554 -1.96 -13.58 -35.38
CA GLU A 554 -0.94 -13.81 -36.41
C GLU A 554 0.42 -13.20 -35.99
N ALA A 555 1.51 -13.87 -36.38
CA ALA A 555 2.87 -13.38 -36.10
C ALA A 555 3.83 -13.64 -37.26
N LEU A 556 4.49 -12.59 -37.75
CA LEU A 556 5.57 -12.66 -38.73
C LEU A 556 6.93 -12.62 -38.03
N VAL A 557 7.60 -13.78 -37.91
CA VAL A 557 8.85 -13.92 -37.14
C VAL A 557 10.08 -13.88 -38.06
N LEU A 558 10.85 -12.80 -38.04
CA LEU A 558 12.00 -12.53 -38.91
C LEU A 558 13.31 -12.37 -38.10
N ASN A 559 14.36 -13.12 -38.44
CA ASN A 559 15.72 -12.92 -37.90
C ASN A 559 15.85 -12.93 -36.36
N ASN A 560 14.90 -13.53 -35.64
CA ASN A 560 14.96 -13.62 -34.18
C ASN A 560 15.89 -14.75 -33.72
N THR A 561 16.55 -14.56 -32.57
CA THR A 561 17.43 -15.54 -31.94
C THR A 561 16.82 -16.05 -30.64
N PHE A 562 16.75 -17.37 -30.49
CA PHE A 562 16.20 -18.03 -29.31
C PHE A 562 17.28 -18.88 -28.65
N VAL A 563 17.45 -18.75 -27.33
CA VAL A 563 18.46 -19.49 -26.58
C VAL A 563 17.85 -20.04 -25.29
N ASN A 564 17.94 -21.36 -25.08
CA ASN A 564 17.52 -22.01 -23.84
C ASN A 564 16.06 -21.74 -23.38
N ASN A 565 15.14 -21.43 -24.31
CA ASN A 565 13.71 -21.42 -23.98
C ASN A 565 13.18 -22.85 -23.94
N ASP A 566 12.25 -23.19 -23.03
CA ASP A 566 11.69 -24.55 -22.94
C ASP A 566 10.93 -24.90 -24.21
N THR A 567 10.11 -23.97 -24.68
CA THR A 567 9.46 -23.99 -26.00
C THR A 567 9.86 -22.74 -26.77
N THR A 568 10.36 -22.90 -28.01
CA THR A 568 10.83 -21.75 -28.81
C THR A 568 9.68 -20.89 -29.33
N ILE A 569 8.74 -21.50 -30.03
CA ILE A 569 7.50 -20.87 -30.52
C ILE A 569 6.36 -21.87 -30.28
N SER A 570 5.26 -21.41 -29.72
CA SER A 570 4.02 -22.18 -29.56
C SER A 570 2.84 -21.45 -30.21
N CYS A 571 1.93 -22.22 -30.83
CA CYS A 571 0.68 -21.72 -31.37
C CYS A 571 -0.45 -22.60 -30.84
N TYR A 572 -1.43 -22.01 -30.15
CA TYR A 572 -2.49 -22.77 -29.51
C TYR A 572 -3.74 -21.93 -29.21
N GLU A 573 -4.86 -22.61 -29.03
CA GLU A 573 -6.10 -22.01 -28.56
C GLU A 573 -6.08 -21.99 -27.02
N LYS A 574 -5.99 -20.80 -26.43
CA LYS A 574 -6.09 -20.58 -24.97
C LYS A 574 -7.56 -20.45 -24.56
N ASN A 575 -8.34 -19.73 -25.36
CA ASN A 575 -9.77 -19.51 -25.17
C ASN A 575 -10.59 -20.40 -26.12
N GLU A 576 -11.45 -21.27 -25.58
CA GLU A 576 -12.25 -22.20 -26.38
C GLU A 576 -13.17 -21.45 -27.37
N GLY A 577 -13.13 -21.86 -28.64
CA GLY A 577 -13.82 -21.23 -29.76
C GLY A 577 -13.08 -20.05 -30.39
N ALA A 578 -11.87 -19.71 -29.91
CA ALA A 578 -11.10 -18.56 -30.39
C ALA A 578 -9.89 -18.93 -31.24
N GLY A 579 -9.67 -20.21 -31.57
CA GLY A 579 -8.51 -20.69 -32.35
C GLY A 579 -8.51 -20.38 -33.84
#